data_AF-A0A3P7YL52-F1
#
_entry.id   AF-A0A3P7YL52-F1
#
_cell.length_a   1.000
_cell.length_b   1.000
_cell.length_c   1.000
_cell.angle_alpha   90.00
_cell.angle_beta   90.00
_cell.angle_gamma   90.00
#
_symmetry.space_group_name_H-M   'P 1'
#
loop_
_entity.id
_entity.type
_entity.pdbx_description
1 polymer ?
#
loop_
_entity_poly.entity_id
_entity_poly.type
_entity_poly.pdbx_seq_one_letter_code
_entity_poly.pdbx_strand_id
1 'polypeptide(L)'
;MNVCEYIVTRHPLGNSVTEFWKVVWDANSSLIVCLSDQNLLPFWPDEVEQTRTIGWLHINFARMDQCGDSLVRFQFLLTSDREDYALACTLLHFNAWPSIDLENPHESRIASDLLELATHLANDNPEFSNSSAPIVLVDNPNESL
;
A
#
# COMPACT_ATOMS: atom_id res chain seq x y z
N MET A 1 -20.30 -6.72 -11.90
CA MET A 1 -18.91 -7.14 -11.65
C MET A 1 -18.21 -5.86 -11.21
N ASN A 2 -17.97 -5.68 -9.90
CA ASN A 2 -17.13 -4.56 -9.47
C ASN A 2 -15.72 -4.88 -9.94
N VAL A 3 -15.23 -4.13 -10.92
CA VAL A 3 -13.86 -4.25 -11.39
C VAL A 3 -13.03 -3.44 -10.40
N CYS A 4 -12.17 -4.10 -9.64
CA CYS A 4 -11.17 -3.39 -8.86
C CYS A 4 -10.17 -2.76 -9.83
N GLU A 5 -10.05 -1.44 -9.81
CA GLU A 5 -9.00 -0.75 -10.55
C GLU A 5 -7.68 -0.85 -9.76
N TYR A 6 -6.56 -0.95 -10.47
CA TYR A 6 -5.24 -1.07 -9.86
C TYR A 6 -4.31 0.00 -10.42
N ILE A 7 -3.55 0.65 -9.53
CA ILE A 7 -2.42 1.50 -9.90
C ILE A 7 -1.16 0.71 -9.59
N VAL A 8 -0.44 0.28 -10.62
CA VAL A 8 0.84 -0.41 -10.46
C VAL A 8 1.97 0.61 -10.51
N THR A 9 2.85 0.58 -9.52
CA THR A 9 4.01 1.46 -9.43
C THR A 9 5.21 0.72 -8.85
N ARG A 10 6.37 1.33 -9.02
CA ARG A 10 7.66 0.86 -8.49
C ARG A 10 7.89 1.48 -7.12
N HIS A 11 8.67 0.79 -6.28
CA HIS A 11 9.06 1.26 -4.95
C HIS A 11 9.59 2.71 -5.03
N PRO A 12 8.90 3.68 -4.41
CA PRO A 12 9.32 5.07 -4.44
C PRO A 12 10.69 5.27 -3.78
N LEU A 13 11.57 5.99 -4.47
CA LEU A 13 12.93 6.28 -4.00
C LEU A 13 13.21 7.80 -4.03
N GLY A 14 13.90 8.30 -3.01
CA GLY A 14 14.36 9.68 -2.95
C GLY A 14 13.23 10.70 -3.13
N ASN A 15 13.33 11.52 -4.17
CA ASN A 15 12.33 12.55 -4.47
C ASN A 15 10.96 11.96 -4.85
N SER A 16 10.92 10.80 -5.52
CA SER A 16 9.67 10.19 -6.03
C SER A 16 8.66 9.75 -4.96
N VAL A 17 9.08 9.68 -3.70
CA VAL A 17 8.19 9.46 -2.55
C VAL A 17 7.10 10.54 -2.48
N THR A 18 7.45 11.77 -2.84
CA THR A 18 6.50 12.89 -2.85
C THR A 18 5.40 12.69 -3.87
N GLU A 19 5.77 12.34 -5.10
CA GLU A 19 4.82 12.09 -6.18
C GLU A 19 3.95 10.87 -5.87
N PHE A 20 4.51 9.83 -5.27
CA PHE A 20 3.76 8.63 -4.88
C PHE A 20 2.58 8.97 -3.94
N TRP A 21 2.84 9.67 -2.83
CA TRP A 21 1.79 9.96 -1.86
C TRP A 21 0.73 10.93 -2.38
N LYS A 22 1.09 11.82 -3.30
CA LYS A 22 0.11 12.65 -4.02
C LYS A 22 -0.82 11.79 -4.87
N VAL A 23 -0.28 10.82 -5.62
CA VAL A 23 -1.09 9.88 -6.42
C VAL A 23 -2.05 9.08 -5.52
N VAL A 24 -1.58 8.59 -4.37
CA VAL A 24 -2.43 7.88 -3.39
C VAL A 24 -3.59 8.76 -2.92
N TRP A 25 -3.29 10.02 -2.56
CA TRP A 25 -4.30 10.99 -2.11
C TRP A 25 -5.30 11.34 -3.22
N ASP A 26 -4.80 11.75 -4.39
CA ASP A 26 -5.61 12.20 -5.54
C ASP A 26 -6.52 11.07 -6.08
N ALA A 27 -6.05 9.82 -6.03
CA ALA A 27 -6.84 8.64 -6.41
C ALA A 27 -7.81 8.18 -5.31
N ASN A 28 -7.78 8.81 -4.13
CA ASN A 28 -8.51 8.39 -2.95
C ASN A 28 -8.23 6.92 -2.55
N SER A 29 -7.00 6.46 -2.86
CA SER A 29 -6.57 5.08 -2.65
C SER A 29 -6.28 4.83 -1.19
N SER A 30 -7.13 4.04 -0.56
CA SER A 30 -7.05 3.70 0.85
C SER A 30 -6.35 2.36 1.12
N LEU A 31 -5.93 1.64 0.07
CA LEU A 31 -5.18 0.39 0.17
C LEU A 31 -3.94 0.40 -0.73
N ILE A 32 -2.80 0.14 -0.12
CA ILE A 32 -1.50 -0.05 -0.75
C ILE A 32 -1.05 -1.48 -0.46
N VAL A 33 -0.61 -2.20 -1.47
CA VAL A 33 0.01 -3.52 -1.35
C VAL A 33 1.46 -3.38 -1.84
N CYS A 34 2.41 -3.50 -0.92
CA CYS A 34 3.84 -3.40 -1.19
C CYS A 34 4.44 -4.81 -1.21
N LEU A 35 4.96 -5.20 -2.37
CA LEU A 35 5.61 -6.48 -2.63
C LEU A 35 7.15 -6.36 -2.62
N SER A 36 7.64 -5.14 -2.39
CA SER A 36 9.07 -4.85 -2.42
C SER A 36 9.84 -5.45 -1.24
N ASP A 37 11.13 -5.69 -1.45
CA ASP A 37 12.06 -6.21 -0.45
C ASP A 37 12.13 -5.32 0.82
N GLN A 38 12.22 -5.95 2.00
CA GLN A 38 12.37 -5.27 3.29
C GLN A 38 13.68 -4.48 3.44
N ASN A 39 14.70 -4.82 2.64
CA ASN A 39 15.99 -4.15 2.64
C ASN A 39 15.92 -2.75 2.01
N LEU A 40 14.81 -2.40 1.34
CA LEU A 40 14.59 -1.06 0.80
C LEU A 40 14.12 -0.10 1.88
N LEU A 41 14.58 1.15 1.79
CA LEU A 41 14.16 2.19 2.73
C LEU A 41 12.64 2.43 2.64
N PRO A 42 11.94 2.57 3.78
CA PRO A 42 10.51 2.80 3.80
C PRO A 42 10.17 4.19 3.23
N PHE A 43 9.24 4.21 2.28
CA PHE A 43 8.66 5.45 1.73
C PHE A 43 7.50 5.99 2.58
N TRP A 44 7.06 5.21 3.58
CA TRP A 44 6.04 5.55 4.57
C TRP A 44 6.68 5.91 5.92
N PRO A 45 5.94 6.53 6.85
CA PRO A 45 6.40 6.62 8.24
C PRO A 45 6.29 5.24 8.92
N ASP A 46 7.40 4.70 9.43
CA ASP A 46 7.43 3.37 10.06
C ASP A 46 7.58 3.41 11.59
N GLU A 47 7.70 4.61 12.16
CA GLU A 47 7.80 4.83 13.61
C GLU A 47 6.45 5.30 14.21
N VAL A 48 6.19 4.89 15.45
CA VAL A 48 4.98 5.27 16.19
C VAL A 48 4.95 6.78 16.43
N GLU A 49 3.79 7.42 16.24
CA GLU A 49 3.60 8.87 16.32
C GLU A 49 4.44 9.69 15.31
N GLN A 50 5.10 9.03 14.35
CA GLN A 50 5.80 9.73 13.28
C GLN A 50 4.80 10.27 12.26
N THR A 51 5.05 11.50 11.84
CA THR A 51 4.34 12.15 10.74
C THR A 51 5.31 12.47 9.63
N ARG A 52 5.02 11.99 8.42
CA ARG A 52 5.75 12.37 7.21
C ARG A 52 4.97 13.47 6.51
N THR A 53 5.58 14.65 6.39
CA THR A 53 4.97 15.81 5.70
C THR A 53 5.54 15.96 4.30
N ILE A 54 4.65 16.07 3.32
CA ILE A 54 4.95 16.20 1.90
C ILE A 54 4.21 17.43 1.35
N GLY A 55 4.84 18.60 1.47
CA GLY A 55 4.23 19.86 1.10
C GLY A 55 3.02 20.16 1.98
N TRP A 56 1.82 19.93 1.45
CA TRP A 56 0.52 20.18 2.10
C TRP A 56 -0.16 18.90 2.62
N LEU A 57 0.43 17.73 2.36
CA LEU A 57 -0.10 16.43 2.75
C LEU A 57 0.70 15.89 3.94
N HIS A 58 -0.01 15.41 4.96
CA HIS A 58 0.58 14.80 6.14
C HIS A 58 0.17 13.34 6.24
N ILE A 59 1.15 12.45 6.31
CA ILE A 59 0.95 11.01 6.47
C ILE A 59 1.29 10.68 7.92
N ASN A 60 0.26 10.45 8.73
CA ASN A 60 0.42 10.17 10.16
C ASN A 60 0.40 8.66 10.38
N PHE A 61 1.41 8.11 11.04
CA PHE A 61 1.38 6.73 11.50
C PHE A 61 0.28 6.54 12.53
N ALA A 62 -0.60 5.55 12.33
CA ALA A 62 -1.64 5.19 13.28
C ALA A 62 -1.33 3.87 13.98
N ARG A 63 -1.02 2.81 13.21
CA ARG A 63 -0.86 1.46 13.77
C ARG A 63 0.01 0.58 12.88
N MET A 64 0.68 -0.39 13.50
CA MET A 64 1.32 -1.51 12.83
C MET A 64 0.86 -2.84 13.47
N ASP A 65 0.52 -3.82 12.63
CA ASP A 65 0.13 -5.17 13.02
C ASP A 65 0.89 -6.21 12.21
N GLN A 66 1.55 -7.14 12.89
CA GLN A 66 2.13 -8.32 12.26
C GLN A 66 1.02 -9.34 11.93
N CYS A 67 0.75 -9.58 10.65
CA CYS A 67 -0.35 -10.42 10.15
C CYS A 67 0.18 -11.75 9.57
N GLY A 68 0.96 -12.48 10.37
CA GLY A 68 1.65 -13.70 9.97
C GLY A 68 3.16 -13.50 9.81
N ASP A 69 3.87 -14.54 9.38
CA ASP A 69 5.34 -14.51 9.31
C ASP A 69 5.87 -13.53 8.25
N SER A 70 5.11 -13.34 7.16
CA SER A 70 5.59 -12.59 5.98
C SER A 70 4.78 -11.37 5.60
N LEU A 71 3.77 -11.02 6.40
CA LEU A 71 2.86 -9.91 6.12
C LEU A 71 2.80 -8.96 7.31
N VAL A 72 3.07 -7.68 7.05
CA VAL A 72 2.95 -6.60 8.02
C VAL A 72 1.91 -5.61 7.51
N ARG A 73 0.98 -5.21 8.37
CA ARG A 73 -0.02 -4.20 8.07
C ARG A 73 0.35 -2.90 8.77
N PHE A 74 0.43 -1.82 8.01
CA PHE A 74 0.57 -0.46 8.51
C PHE A 74 -0.73 0.30 8.23
N GLN A 75 -1.15 1.13 9.17
CA GLN A 75 -2.31 2.00 9.03
C GLN A 75 -1.87 3.44 9.23
N PHE A 76 -2.38 4.31 8.35
CA PHE A 76 -2.06 5.72 8.31
C PHE A 76 -3.34 6.56 8.26
N LEU A 77 -3.24 7.77 8.79
CA LEU A 77 -4.22 8.82 8.56
C LEU A 77 -3.56 9.93 7.73
N LEU A 78 -4.03 10.08 6.50
CA LEU A 78 -3.59 11.14 5.60
C LEU A 78 -4.47 12.37 5.84
N THR A 79 -3.87 13.53 6.04
CA THR A 79 -4.59 14.80 6.21
C THR A 79 -3.99 15.87 5.30
N SER A 80 -4.80 16.84 4.89
CA SER A 80 -4.40 17.93 3.99
C SER A 80 -4.55 19.27 4.68
N ASP A 81 -3.55 20.15 4.52
CA ASP A 81 -3.66 21.57 4.93
C ASP A 81 -4.62 22.36 4.02
N ARG A 82 -4.97 21.80 2.85
CA ARG A 82 -5.77 22.48 1.82
C ARG A 82 -7.25 22.11 1.90
N GLU A 83 -7.56 20.95 2.47
CA GLU A 83 -8.89 20.36 2.45
C GLU A 83 -9.23 19.81 3.83
N ASP A 84 -10.45 20.04 4.30
CA ASP A 84 -10.96 19.44 5.55
C ASP A 84 -11.41 17.99 5.29
N TYR A 85 -10.48 17.21 4.74
CA TYR A 85 -10.65 15.81 4.39
C TYR A 85 -9.53 15.00 5.03
N ALA A 86 -9.83 13.77 5.43
CA ALA A 86 -8.85 12.83 5.92
C ALA A 86 -9.10 11.46 5.29
N LEU A 87 -8.01 10.81 4.85
CA LEU A 87 -8.06 9.50 4.20
C LEU A 87 -7.35 8.49 5.10
N ALA A 88 -8.12 7.50 5.60
CA ALA A 88 -7.55 6.34 6.25
C ALA A 88 -6.93 5.43 5.18
N CYS A 89 -5.63 5.17 5.28
CA CYS A 89 -4.89 4.36 4.31
C CYS A 89 -4.24 3.16 5.02
N THR A 90 -4.35 1.98 4.41
CA THR A 90 -3.70 0.75 4.87
C THR A 90 -2.60 0.37 3.88
N LEU A 91 -1.41 0.07 4.37
CA LEU A 91 -0.32 -0.52 3.60
C LEU A 91 -0.06 -1.95 4.09
N LEU A 92 -0.16 -2.89 3.17
CA LEU A 92 0.21 -4.28 3.38
C LEU A 92 1.60 -4.49 2.81
N HIS A 93 2.59 -4.69 3.66
CA HIS A 93 3.94 -5.01 3.24
C HIS A 93 4.13 -6.52 3.30
N PHE A 94 4.25 -7.12 2.12
CA PHE A 94 4.52 -8.53 1.99
C PHE A 94 5.99 -8.76 1.65
N ASN A 95 6.67 -9.47 2.54
CA ASN A 95 8.12 -9.57 2.50
C ASN A 95 8.67 -10.91 1.97
N ALA A 96 7.78 -11.85 1.68
CA ALA A 96 8.11 -13.13 1.07
C ALA A 96 7.57 -13.21 -0.37
N TRP A 97 7.43 -12.05 -1.04
CA TRP A 97 7.00 -12.05 -2.43
C TRP A 97 8.06 -12.78 -3.25
N PRO A 98 7.69 -13.85 -3.97
CA PRO A 98 8.65 -14.61 -4.73
C PRO A 98 9.15 -13.79 -5.92
N SER A 99 10.47 -13.74 -6.09
CA SER A 99 11.13 -13.16 -7.26
C SER A 99 10.91 -14.08 -8.47
N ILE A 100 9.68 -14.05 -9.00
CA ILE A 100 9.23 -14.64 -10.27
C ILE A 100 9.86 -16.00 -10.62
N ASP A 101 9.36 -17.05 -9.97
CA ASP A 101 9.34 -18.40 -10.55
C ASP A 101 7.94 -19.00 -10.35
N LEU A 102 6.95 -18.36 -11.00
CA LEU A 102 5.51 -18.69 -10.97
C LEU A 102 5.18 -20.14 -11.41
N GLU A 103 6.18 -20.93 -11.79
CA GLU A 103 6.06 -22.37 -12.00
C GLU A 103 5.96 -23.16 -10.68
N ASN A 104 6.25 -22.53 -9.53
CA ASN A 104 6.12 -23.16 -8.22
C ASN A 104 4.68 -23.05 -7.66
N PRO A 105 3.97 -24.17 -7.42
CA PRO A 105 2.60 -24.15 -6.91
C PRO A 105 2.46 -23.54 -5.51
N HIS A 106 3.55 -23.45 -4.74
CA HIS A 106 3.54 -22.77 -3.44
C HIS A 106 3.45 -21.25 -3.58
N GLU A 107 4.16 -20.69 -4.56
CA GLU A 107 4.22 -19.24 -4.84
C GLU A 107 2.91 -18.72 -5.41
N SER A 108 2.29 -19.50 -6.30
CA SER A 108 0.94 -19.19 -6.85
C SER A 108 -0.13 -19.10 -5.76
N ARG A 109 -0.05 -19.93 -4.72
CA ARG A 109 -0.99 -19.87 -3.59
C ARG A 109 -0.81 -18.61 -2.76
N ILE A 110 0.45 -18.21 -2.50
CA ILE A 110 0.75 -16.96 -1.77
C ILE A 110 0.16 -15.74 -2.49
N ALA A 111 0.36 -15.66 -3.81
CA ALA A 111 -0.19 -14.55 -4.60
C ALA A 111 -1.73 -14.52 -4.55
N SER A 112 -2.37 -15.69 -4.61
CA SER A 112 -3.82 -15.81 -4.53
C SER A 112 -4.34 -15.39 -3.15
N ASP A 113 -3.73 -15.88 -2.07
CA ASP A 113 -4.11 -15.54 -0.70
C ASP A 113 -3.97 -14.03 -0.44
N LEU A 114 -2.90 -13.40 -0.95
CA LEU A 114 -2.72 -11.94 -0.84
C LEU A 114 -3.76 -11.15 -1.61
N LEU A 115 -4.08 -11.57 -2.83
CA LEU A 115 -5.11 -10.91 -3.63
C LEU A 115 -6.49 -11.06 -2.96
N GLU A 116 -6.81 -12.23 -2.43
CA GLU A 116 -8.03 -12.45 -1.67
C GLU A 116 -8.06 -11.57 -0.41
N LEU A 117 -6.96 -11.49 0.36
CA LEU A 117 -6.89 -10.62 1.54
C LEU A 117 -7.03 -9.14 1.18
N ALA A 118 -6.34 -8.67 0.15
CA ALA A 118 -6.46 -7.29 -0.32
C ALA A 118 -7.90 -6.98 -0.77
N THR A 119 -8.52 -7.92 -1.48
CA THR A 119 -9.91 -7.82 -1.92
C THR A 119 -10.87 -7.80 -0.73
N HIS A 120 -10.68 -8.66 0.27
CA HIS A 120 -11.50 -8.67 1.47
C HIS A 120 -11.36 -7.36 2.24
N LEU A 121 -10.14 -6.84 2.41
CA LEU A 121 -9.91 -5.56 3.11
C LEU A 121 -10.48 -4.36 2.36
N ALA A 122 -10.45 -4.39 1.03
CA ALA A 122 -11.12 -3.40 0.20
C ALA A 122 -12.66 -3.49 0.28
N ASN A 123 -13.23 -4.64 0.64
CA ASN A 123 -14.69 -4.82 0.70
C ASN A 123 -15.28 -4.71 2.12
N ASP A 124 -14.57 -5.16 3.15
CA ASP A 124 -15.01 -5.23 4.56
C ASP A 124 -15.07 -3.85 5.22
N ASN A 125 -14.31 -2.92 4.69
CA ASN A 125 -14.17 -1.61 5.28
C ASN A 125 -15.29 -0.70 4.69
N PRO A 126 -16.28 -0.25 5.50
CA PRO A 126 -17.50 0.39 4.99
C PRO A 126 -17.27 1.73 4.30
N GLU A 127 -16.08 2.32 4.45
CA GLU A 127 -15.60 3.49 3.69
C GLU A 127 -15.14 3.13 2.27
N PHE A 128 -14.81 1.85 2.03
CA PHE A 128 -14.27 1.32 0.78
C PHE A 128 -15.36 0.66 -0.07
N SER A 129 -16.40 0.08 0.54
CA SER A 129 -17.46 -0.65 -0.16
C SER A 129 -18.28 0.18 -1.17
N ASN A 130 -18.15 1.53 -1.13
CA ASN A 130 -18.78 2.46 -2.07
C ASN A 130 -17.77 3.26 -2.93
N SER A 131 -16.46 3.06 -2.74
CA SER A 131 -15.44 3.81 -3.46
C SER A 131 -14.87 2.96 -4.59
N SER A 132 -15.00 3.45 -5.83
CA SER A 132 -14.32 2.89 -7.02
C SER A 132 -12.80 3.15 -6.98
N ALA A 133 -12.24 3.50 -5.82
CA ALA A 133 -10.85 3.89 -5.67
C ALA A 133 -9.92 2.71 -5.98
N PRO A 134 -8.84 2.93 -6.74
CA PRO A 134 -7.94 1.87 -7.12
C PRO A 134 -7.07 1.41 -5.96
N ILE A 135 -6.67 0.13 -6.00
CA ILE A 135 -5.66 -0.43 -5.11
C ILE A 135 -4.28 -0.11 -5.68
N VAL A 136 -3.37 0.41 -4.86
CA VAL A 136 -2.00 0.72 -5.29
C VAL A 136 -1.10 -0.50 -5.04
N LEU A 137 -0.53 -1.05 -6.10
CA LEU A 137 0.44 -2.13 -6.06
C LEU A 137 1.85 -1.56 -6.22
N VAL A 138 2.72 -1.80 -5.24
CA VAL A 138 4.12 -1.35 -5.23
C VAL A 138 5.02 -2.56 -5.43
N ASP A 139 5.80 -2.52 -6.51
CA ASP A 139 6.73 -3.57 -6.90
C ASP A 139 8.21 -3.15 -6.74
N ASN A 140 9.13 -4.12 -6.79
CA ASN A 140 10.56 -3.89 -6.64
C ASN A 140 11.11 -2.90 -7.68
N PRO A 141 12.11 -2.07 -7.31
CA PRO A 141 12.64 -1.03 -8.20
C PRO A 141 13.48 -1.57 -9.38
N ASN A 142 13.87 -2.85 -9.36
CA ASN A 142 14.84 -3.44 -10.30
C ASN A 142 14.29 -4.55 -11.19
N GLU A 143 13.02 -4.95 -11.05
CA GLU A 143 12.42 -5.89 -12.00
C GLU A 143 11.98 -5.11 -13.23
N SER A 144 12.86 -5.10 -14.22
CA SER A 144 12.53 -4.63 -15.56
C SER A 144 11.57 -5.65 -16.17
N LEU A 145 10.37 -5.20 -16.55
CA LEU A 145 9.52 -5.87 -17.53
C LEU A 145 10.30 -6.17 -18.83
#